data_AF-A0A832SS76-F1
#
_entry.id   AF-A0A832SS76-F1
#
_cell.length_a   1.000
_cell.length_b   1.000
_cell.length_c   1.000
_cell.angle_alpha   90.00
_cell.angle_beta   90.00
_cell.angle_gamma   90.00
#
_symmetry.space_group_name_H-M   'P 1'
#
loop_
_entity.id
_entity.type
_entity.pdbx_description
1 polymer ?
#
loop_
_entity_poly.entity_id
_entity_poly.type
_entity_poly.pdbx_seq_one_letter_code
_entity_poly.pdbx_strand_id
1 'polypeptide(L)'
;MSEPTQEQVTEIVSSLFVIREIRTELGKMEFEIGDHEFKEKFVILAQKLERIGIVCYIHKFDERLIIQVHRLPPESHKKRIPQALIQRILFAVVVSFVMIDGFYRTQSVNSIINIGEPLSFAVLYTVSLMGILGVHEAGHIIAARIHKIRTSWPYFIPGIPVIGLPTFGALIQSRGLMINRDIVFDVAIAGPIA
;
A
#
# COMPACT_ATOMS: atom_id res chain seq x y z
N MET A 1 20.10 -12.50 8.32
CA MET A 1 19.70 -11.60 9.42
C MET A 1 19.72 -12.42 10.68
N SER A 2 20.45 -11.96 11.70
CA SER A 2 20.45 -12.54 13.04
C SER A 2 19.02 -12.55 13.57
N GLU A 3 18.61 -13.62 14.26
CA GLU A 3 17.29 -13.65 14.89
C GLU A 3 17.20 -12.52 15.94
N PRO A 4 16.11 -11.73 15.95
CA PRO A 4 15.94 -10.69 16.97
C PRO A 4 15.78 -11.33 18.35
N THR A 5 16.63 -10.94 19.29
CA THR A 5 16.65 -11.46 20.66
C THR A 5 15.46 -10.94 21.46
N GLN A 6 14.93 -11.74 22.41
CA GLN A 6 13.86 -11.31 23.32
C GLN A 6 14.22 -10.04 24.11
N GLU A 7 15.51 -9.87 24.43
CA GLU A 7 16.06 -8.69 25.08
C GLU A 7 15.89 -7.43 24.22
N GLN A 8 16.17 -7.52 22.92
CA GLN A 8 16.02 -6.39 21.99
C GLN A 8 14.56 -5.95 21.87
N VAL A 9 13.62 -6.91 21.85
CA VAL A 9 12.19 -6.60 21.81
C VAL A 9 11.76 -5.90 23.10
N THR A 10 12.19 -6.43 24.24
CA THR A 10 11.89 -5.86 25.56
C THR A 10 12.44 -4.43 25.69
N GLU A 11 13.67 -4.17 25.22
CA GLU A 11 14.29 -2.85 25.20
C GLU A 11 13.51 -1.86 24.32
N ILE A 12 13.07 -2.29 23.15
CA ILE A 12 12.28 -1.43 22.25
C ILE A 12 10.94 -1.07 22.90
N VAL A 13 10.25 -2.03 23.52
CA VAL A 13 8.95 -1.80 24.17
C VAL A 13 9.11 -0.89 25.41
N SER A 14 10.11 -1.16 26.26
CA SER A 14 10.37 -0.37 27.48
C SER A 14 10.83 1.06 27.18
N SER A 15 11.43 1.30 26.00
CA SER A 15 11.79 2.65 25.57
C SER A 15 10.58 3.56 25.26
N LEU A 16 9.38 2.98 25.10
CA LEU A 16 8.17 3.71 24.70
C LEU A 16 7.03 3.61 25.72
N PHE A 17 6.96 2.53 26.50
CA PHE A 17 5.84 2.23 27.39
C PHE A 17 6.27 1.92 28.82
N VAL A 18 5.41 2.27 29.79
CA VAL A 18 5.56 1.84 31.17
C VAL A 18 4.98 0.43 31.30
N ILE A 19 5.88 -0.55 31.38
CA ILE A 19 5.54 -1.97 31.48
C ILE A 19 5.18 -2.32 32.93
N ARG A 20 4.00 -2.90 33.15
CA ARG A 20 3.54 -3.42 34.45
C ARG A 20 3.89 -4.89 34.64
N GLU A 21 3.67 -5.68 33.60
CA GLU A 21 3.88 -7.13 33.62
C GLU A 21 4.37 -7.60 32.25
N ILE A 22 5.25 -8.59 32.22
CA ILE A 22 5.71 -9.26 31.00
C ILE A 22 5.34 -10.73 31.11
N ARG A 23 4.63 -11.25 30.12
CA ARG A 23 4.34 -12.69 29.98
C ARG A 23 4.97 -13.20 28.71
N THR A 24 5.79 -14.24 28.84
CA THR A 24 6.46 -14.86 27.70
C THR A 24 5.99 -16.30 27.58
N GLU A 25 5.26 -16.59 26.49
CA GLU A 25 4.85 -17.94 26.11
C GLU A 25 5.58 -18.34 24.82
N LEU A 26 5.66 -19.63 24.51
CA LEU A 26 6.38 -20.19 23.34
C LEU A 26 6.13 -19.40 22.04
N GLY A 27 7.07 -18.51 21.67
CA GLY A 27 7.03 -17.70 20.45
C GLY A 27 6.20 -16.41 20.51
N LYS A 28 5.62 -16.07 21.67
CA LYS A 28 4.71 -14.93 21.88
C LYS A 28 5.12 -14.18 23.16
N MET A 29 5.28 -12.85 23.05
CA MET A 29 5.51 -11.99 24.21
C MET A 29 4.34 -11.04 24.40
N GLU A 30 3.87 -10.93 25.64
CA GLU A 30 2.81 -10.01 26.04
C GLU A 30 3.35 -9.02 27.07
N PHE A 31 3.05 -7.74 26.86
CA PHE A 31 3.43 -6.64 27.74
C PHE A 31 2.17 -5.94 28.22
N GLU A 32 1.89 -5.98 29.52
CA GLU A 32 0.85 -5.15 30.13
C GLU A 32 1.39 -3.73 30.28
N ILE A 33 0.69 -2.74 29.71
CA ILE A 33 1.08 -1.32 29.77
C ILE A 33 0.17 -0.51 30.68
N GLY A 34 0.74 0.49 31.34
CA GLY A 34 0.00 1.42 32.22
C GLY A 34 -0.39 2.75 31.59
N ASP A 35 0.05 3.03 30.36
CA ASP A 35 -0.12 4.33 29.70
C ASP A 35 -1.58 4.59 29.26
N HIS A 36 -2.12 5.77 29.60
CA HIS A 36 -3.41 6.23 29.09
C HIS A 36 -3.33 6.74 27.64
N GLU A 37 -2.24 7.40 27.26
CA GLU A 37 -1.96 7.85 25.90
C GLU A 37 -1.01 6.87 25.20
N PHE A 38 -1.57 5.89 24.50
CA PHE A 38 -0.79 4.81 23.86
C PHE A 38 -0.80 4.84 22.33
N LYS A 39 -1.74 5.55 21.68
CA LYS A 39 -1.95 5.46 20.22
C LYS A 39 -0.70 5.82 19.41
N GLU A 40 -0.14 7.01 19.62
CA GLU A 40 1.03 7.49 18.86
C GLU A 40 2.29 6.68 19.19
N LYS A 41 2.49 6.38 20.48
CA LYS A 41 3.59 5.52 20.96
C LYS A 41 3.53 4.14 20.32
N PHE A 42 2.33 3.59 20.16
CA PHE A 42 2.12 2.28 19.55
C PHE A 42 2.44 2.30 18.06
N VAL A 43 2.10 3.38 17.35
CA VAL A 43 2.49 3.55 15.93
C VAL A 43 4.02 3.54 15.79
N ILE A 44 4.73 4.26 16.66
CA ILE A 44 6.19 4.28 16.66
C ILE A 44 6.77 2.91 17.01
N LEU A 45 6.19 2.22 18.00
CA LEU A 45 6.61 0.88 18.41
C LEU A 45 6.48 -0.11 17.24
N ALA A 46 5.31 -0.17 16.60
CA ALA A 46 5.05 -1.06 15.48
C ALA A 46 6.03 -0.81 14.32
N GLN A 47 6.32 0.47 14.01
CA GLN A 47 7.32 0.82 12.98
C GLN A 47 8.75 0.39 13.34
N LYS A 48 9.13 0.44 14.62
CA LYS A 48 10.45 -0.05 15.08
C LYS A 48 10.54 -1.57 15.01
N LEU A 49 9.51 -2.28 15.46
CA LEU A 49 9.47 -3.75 15.46
C LEU A 49 9.39 -4.33 14.03
N GLU A 50 8.67 -3.67 13.13
CA GLU A 50 8.57 -4.12 11.73
C GLU A 50 9.95 -4.14 11.04
N ARG A 51 10.84 -3.19 11.36
CA ARG A 51 12.20 -3.13 10.81
C ARG A 51 13.08 -4.33 11.18
N ILE A 52 12.76 -5.00 12.28
CA ILE A 52 13.46 -6.20 12.75
C ILE A 52 12.67 -7.49 12.46
N GLY A 53 11.60 -7.42 11.65
CA GLY A 53 10.82 -8.59 11.24
C GLY A 53 9.81 -9.07 12.29
N ILE A 54 9.32 -8.16 13.14
CA ILE A 54 8.38 -8.45 14.22
C ILE A 54 7.11 -7.63 14.04
N VAL A 55 5.95 -8.23 14.32
CA VAL A 55 4.65 -7.52 14.38
C VAL A 55 4.17 -7.44 15.82
N CYS A 56 3.41 -6.39 16.12
CA CYS A 56 2.73 -6.27 17.38
C CYS A 56 1.28 -5.84 17.20
N TYR A 57 0.43 -6.23 18.15
CA TYR A 57 -0.97 -5.87 18.24
C TYR A 57 -1.26 -5.40 19.66
N ILE A 58 -2.13 -4.41 19.80
CA ILE A 58 -2.61 -3.99 21.11
C ILE A 58 -4.07 -4.42 21.27
N HIS A 59 -4.40 -4.99 22.42
CA HIS A 59 -5.78 -5.33 22.78
C HIS A 59 -6.06 -4.91 24.22
N LYS A 60 -7.33 -4.59 24.49
CA LYS A 60 -7.81 -4.25 25.82
C LYS A 60 -8.49 -5.48 26.42
N PHE A 61 -8.02 -5.94 27.58
CA PHE A 61 -8.59 -7.08 28.30
C PHE A 61 -8.77 -6.68 29.77
N ASP A 62 -10.00 -6.76 30.28
CA ASP A 62 -10.31 -6.47 31.69
C ASP A 62 -9.74 -5.11 32.18
N GLU A 63 -9.99 -4.04 31.43
CA GLU A 63 -9.44 -2.68 31.64
C GLU A 63 -7.91 -2.53 31.54
N ARG A 64 -7.19 -3.60 31.21
CA ARG A 64 -5.74 -3.59 30.98
C ARG A 64 -5.42 -3.51 29.48
N LEU A 65 -4.36 -2.81 29.15
CA LEU A 65 -3.84 -2.73 27.79
C LEU A 65 -2.68 -3.72 27.64
N ILE A 66 -2.79 -4.63 26.67
CA ILE A 66 -1.80 -5.68 26.44
C ILE A 66 -1.25 -5.52 25.03
N ILE A 67 0.07 -5.37 24.92
CA ILE A 67 0.81 -5.41 23.66
C ILE A 67 1.28 -6.84 23.45
N GLN A 68 0.77 -7.48 22.40
CA GLN A 68 1.14 -8.81 21.98
C GLN A 68 2.12 -8.74 20.81
N VAL A 69 3.23 -9.45 20.90
CA VAL A 69 4.29 -9.47 19.89
C VAL A 69 4.42 -10.85 19.27
N HIS A 70 4.42 -10.90 17.94
CA HIS A 70 4.61 -12.12 17.14
C HIS A 70 5.72 -11.92 16.11
N ARG A 71 6.40 -13.03 15.77
CA ARG A 71 7.39 -13.04 14.69
C ARG A 71 6.67 -13.07 13.34
N LEU A 72 7.13 -12.29 12.36
CA LEU A 72 6.66 -12.50 11.00
C LEU A 72 7.17 -13.86 10.49
N PRO A 73 6.35 -14.65 9.80
CA PRO A 73 6.87 -15.78 9.04
C PRO A 73 7.92 -15.27 8.03
N PRO A 74 9.05 -15.98 7.87
CA PRO A 74 10.11 -15.54 6.96
C PRO A 74 9.56 -15.40 5.55
N GLU A 75 9.82 -14.25 4.90
CA GLU A 75 9.42 -14.07 3.51
C GLU A 75 10.13 -15.11 2.63
N SER A 76 9.34 -15.95 1.97
CA SER A 76 9.80 -16.88 0.95
C SER A 76 10.37 -16.10 -0.23
N HIS A 77 11.69 -15.90 -0.25
CA HIS A 77 12.42 -15.34 -1.39
C HIS A 77 12.40 -16.31 -2.58
N LYS A 78 11.23 -16.53 -3.19
CA LYS A 78 11.13 -17.22 -4.48
C LYS A 78 11.70 -16.28 -5.54
N LYS A 79 12.74 -16.73 -6.26
CA LYS A 79 13.34 -16.01 -7.41
C LYS A 79 12.25 -15.66 -8.43
N ARG A 80 11.69 -14.45 -8.34
CA ARG A 80 10.74 -13.88 -9.30
C ARG A 80 11.44 -12.77 -10.09
N ILE A 81 10.96 -12.54 -11.30
CA ILE A 81 11.30 -11.39 -12.15
C ILE A 81 11.28 -10.12 -11.28
N PRO A 82 12.24 -9.19 -11.46
CA PRO A 82 12.25 -7.95 -10.67
C PRO A 82 10.89 -7.25 -10.78
N GLN A 83 10.23 -7.05 -9.63
CA GLN A 83 8.87 -6.49 -9.57
C GLN A 83 8.76 -5.14 -10.32
N ALA A 84 9.83 -4.34 -10.30
CA ALA A 84 9.91 -3.08 -11.02
C ALA A 84 9.81 -3.24 -12.54
N LEU A 85 10.33 -4.34 -13.10
CA LEU A 85 10.22 -4.61 -14.53
C LEU A 85 8.78 -4.96 -14.91
N ILE A 86 8.11 -5.78 -14.09
CA ILE A 86 6.70 -6.14 -14.29
C ILE A 86 5.83 -4.88 -14.30
N GLN A 87 6.01 -3.99 -13.33
CA GLN A 87 5.26 -2.73 -13.23
C GLN A 87 5.44 -1.84 -14.46
N ARG A 88 6.68 -1.70 -14.96
CA ARG A 88 6.98 -0.91 -16.17
C ARG A 88 6.38 -1.52 -17.43
N ILE A 89 6.46 -2.85 -17.57
CA ILE A 89 5.85 -3.56 -18.71
C ILE A 89 4.34 -3.37 -18.68
N LEU A 90 3.70 -3.59 -17.54
CA LEU A 90 2.26 -3.40 -17.38
C LEU A 90 1.83 -1.97 -17.72
N PHE A 91 2.56 -0.97 -17.23
CA PHE A 91 2.30 0.43 -17.58
C PHE A 91 2.37 0.67 -19.10
N ALA A 92 3.43 0.18 -19.76
CA ALA A 92 3.59 0.33 -21.21
C ALA A 92 2.46 -0.37 -21.99
N VAL A 93 2.04 -1.56 -21.55
CA VAL A 93 0.91 -2.28 -22.16
C VAL A 93 -0.39 -1.51 -21.98
N VAL A 94 -0.68 -1.00 -20.78
CA VAL A 94 -1.89 -0.21 -20.51
C VAL A 94 -1.92 1.06 -21.34
N VAL A 95 -0.83 1.83 -21.40
CA VAL A 95 -0.74 3.03 -22.25
C VAL A 95 -1.03 2.67 -23.71
N SER A 96 -0.48 1.55 -24.20
CA SER A 96 -0.71 1.09 -25.57
C SER A 96 -2.19 0.72 -25.81
N PHE A 97 -2.83 0.04 -24.86
CA PHE A 97 -4.23 -0.35 -24.96
C PHE A 97 -5.16 0.87 -24.94
N VAL A 98 -4.90 1.82 -24.06
CA VAL A 98 -5.66 3.08 -23.98
C VAL A 98 -5.50 3.89 -25.29
N MET A 99 -4.30 3.92 -25.86
CA MET A 99 -4.05 4.59 -27.14
C MET A 99 -4.82 3.93 -28.29
N ILE A 100 -4.77 2.60 -28.38
CA ILE A 100 -5.50 1.82 -29.41
C ILE A 100 -7.00 2.05 -29.25
N ASP A 101 -7.52 1.96 -28.03
CA ASP A 101 -8.94 2.20 -27.72
C ASP A 101 -9.37 3.62 -28.13
N GLY A 102 -8.60 4.65 -27.76
CA GLY A 102 -8.86 6.04 -28.14
C GLY A 102 -8.86 6.26 -29.65
N PHE A 103 -7.94 5.60 -30.37
CA PHE A 103 -7.86 5.68 -31.83
C PHE A 103 -9.11 5.09 -32.50
N TYR A 104 -9.48 3.86 -32.13
CA TYR A 104 -10.65 3.20 -32.70
C TYR A 104 -11.97 3.90 -32.32
N ARG A 105 -12.07 4.44 -31.10
CA ARG A 105 -13.23 5.27 -30.70
C ARG A 105 -13.33 6.52 -31.57
N THR A 106 -12.22 7.21 -31.79
CA THR A 106 -12.20 8.41 -32.63
C THR A 106 -12.55 8.08 -34.09
N GLN A 107 -12.01 7.00 -34.65
CA GLN A 107 -12.39 6.55 -36.00
C GLN A 107 -13.88 6.20 -36.10
N SER A 108 -14.42 5.53 -35.08
CA SER A 108 -15.85 5.17 -35.03
C SER A 108 -16.72 6.43 -35.03
N VAL A 109 -16.36 7.45 -34.23
CA VAL A 109 -17.09 8.73 -34.21
C VAL A 109 -16.92 9.49 -35.53
N ASN A 110 -15.73 9.51 -36.11
CA ASN A 110 -15.45 10.13 -37.41
C ASN A 110 -16.28 9.57 -38.57
N SER A 111 -16.71 8.31 -38.48
CA SER A 111 -17.62 7.71 -39.47
C SER A 111 -19.02 8.33 -39.47
N ILE A 112 -19.39 9.00 -38.37
CA ILE A 112 -20.69 9.68 -38.18
C ILE A 112 -20.51 11.20 -38.34
N ILE A 113 -19.54 11.76 -37.61
CA ILE A 113 -19.19 13.19 -37.61
C ILE A 113 -17.67 13.34 -37.57
N ASN A 114 -17.09 14.09 -38.51
CA ASN A 114 -15.65 14.31 -38.54
C ASN A 114 -15.24 15.26 -37.38
N ILE A 115 -14.64 14.70 -36.33
CA ILE A 115 -14.16 15.42 -35.15
C ILE A 115 -12.66 15.76 -35.23
N GLY A 116 -11.93 15.16 -36.17
CA GLY A 116 -10.52 15.46 -36.45
C GLY A 116 -9.62 14.23 -36.51
N GLU A 117 -8.30 14.44 -36.41
CA GLU A 117 -7.29 13.39 -36.59
C GLU A 117 -7.34 12.34 -35.44
N PRO A 118 -7.57 11.04 -35.75
CA PRO A 118 -7.70 9.99 -34.76
C PRO A 118 -6.52 9.87 -33.79
N LEU A 119 -5.29 10.09 -34.28
CA LEU A 119 -4.09 9.98 -33.46
C LEU A 119 -4.01 11.08 -32.40
N SER A 120 -4.35 12.32 -32.75
CA SER A 120 -4.33 13.46 -31.83
C SER A 120 -5.32 13.28 -30.68
N PHE A 121 -6.54 12.83 -31.00
CA PHE A 121 -7.55 12.52 -29.99
C PHE A 121 -7.19 11.29 -29.15
N ALA A 122 -6.57 10.26 -29.73
CA ALA A 122 -6.08 9.11 -28.98
C ALA A 122 -5.00 9.51 -27.96
N VAL A 123 -4.08 10.39 -28.34
CA VAL A 123 -3.07 10.96 -27.43
C VAL A 123 -3.74 11.73 -26.30
N LEU A 124 -4.67 12.63 -26.63
CA LEU A 124 -5.38 13.43 -25.64
C LEU A 124 -6.16 12.54 -24.66
N TYR A 125 -6.91 11.57 -25.18
CA TYR A 125 -7.63 10.58 -24.39
C TYR A 125 -6.70 9.79 -23.46
N THR A 126 -5.57 9.33 -23.97
CA THR A 126 -4.58 8.58 -23.19
C THR A 126 -3.99 9.45 -22.08
N VAL A 127 -3.60 10.68 -22.38
CA VAL A 127 -3.06 11.61 -21.37
C VAL A 127 -4.10 11.91 -20.30
N SER A 128 -5.36 12.17 -20.69
CA SER A 128 -6.44 12.43 -19.74
C SER A 128 -6.71 11.24 -18.83
N LEU A 129 -6.86 10.03 -19.39
CA LEU A 129 -7.17 8.83 -18.61
C LEU A 129 -6.00 8.42 -17.69
N MET A 130 -4.77 8.44 -18.23
CA MET A 130 -3.57 8.16 -17.44
C MET A 130 -3.31 9.24 -16.40
N GLY A 131 -3.70 10.49 -16.67
CA GLY A 131 -3.66 11.59 -15.72
C GLY A 131 -4.56 11.34 -14.52
N ILE A 132 -5.83 10.98 -14.76
CA ILE A 132 -6.78 10.64 -13.68
C ILE A 132 -6.28 9.47 -12.84
N LEU A 133 -5.86 8.37 -13.46
CA LEU A 133 -5.32 7.21 -12.74
C LEU A 133 -4.02 7.56 -11.99
N GLY A 134 -3.17 8.37 -12.61
CA GLY A 134 -1.92 8.82 -12.02
C GLY A 134 -2.13 9.67 -10.77
N VAL A 135 -3.07 10.63 -10.83
CA VAL A 135 -3.44 11.48 -9.69
C VAL A 135 -4.09 10.65 -8.58
N HIS A 136 -5.01 9.74 -8.93
CA HIS A 136 -5.64 8.82 -7.99
C HIS A 136 -4.62 7.99 -7.20
N GLU A 137 -3.71 7.29 -7.89
CA GLU A 137 -2.67 6.49 -7.22
C GLU A 137 -1.65 7.37 -6.48
N ALA A 138 -1.36 8.57 -6.99
CA ALA A 138 -0.50 9.52 -6.30
C ALA A 138 -1.11 9.95 -4.96
N GLY A 139 -2.43 10.14 -4.88
CA GLY A 139 -3.15 10.39 -3.63
C GLY A 139 -2.89 9.30 -2.59
N HIS A 140 -3.08 8.03 -2.98
CA HIS A 140 -2.76 6.89 -2.13
C HIS A 140 -1.29 6.86 -1.68
N ILE A 141 -0.35 7.14 -2.59
CA ILE A 141 1.10 7.15 -2.29
C ILE A 141 1.45 8.28 -1.32
N ILE A 142 0.88 9.47 -1.50
CA ILE A 142 1.14 10.63 -0.65
C ILE A 142 0.63 10.36 0.77
N ALA A 143 -0.61 9.88 0.92
CA ALA A 143 -1.17 9.54 2.22
C ALA A 143 -0.36 8.45 2.93
N ALA A 144 0.05 7.41 2.21
CA ALA A 144 0.92 6.37 2.78
C ALA A 144 2.29 6.92 3.22
N ARG A 145 2.87 7.85 2.45
CA ARG A 145 4.14 8.51 2.83
C ARG A 145 4.01 9.37 4.07
N ILE A 146 2.92 10.10 4.23
CA ILE A 146 2.62 10.90 5.45
C ILE A 146 2.64 9.98 6.68
N HIS A 147 2.03 8.79 6.55
CA HIS A 147 1.99 7.77 7.60
C HIS A 147 3.25 6.88 7.68
N LYS A 148 4.32 7.22 6.95
CA LYS A 148 5.61 6.48 6.88
C LYS A 148 5.47 5.02 6.44
N ILE A 149 4.40 4.69 5.71
CA ILE A 149 4.17 3.38 5.15
C ILE A 149 4.89 3.26 3.81
N ARG A 150 5.63 2.17 3.62
CA ARG A 150 6.27 1.87 2.35
C ARG A 150 5.25 1.31 1.37
N THR A 151 5.21 1.84 0.15
CA THR A 151 4.35 1.35 -0.92
C THR A 151 5.17 0.86 -2.12
N SER A 152 4.57 0.00 -2.93
CA SER A 152 5.12 -0.35 -4.24
C SER A 152 4.85 0.76 -5.26
N TRP A 153 5.50 0.64 -6.42
CA TRP A 153 5.04 1.34 -7.61
C TRP A 153 3.67 0.78 -8.06
N PRO A 154 2.83 1.57 -8.76
CA PRO A 154 1.52 1.12 -9.19
C PRO A 154 1.58 -0.05 -10.17
N TYR A 155 0.68 -1.01 -9.99
CA TYR A 155 0.41 -2.10 -10.93
C TYR A 155 -0.78 -1.73 -11.79
N PHE A 156 -0.52 -1.35 -13.04
CA PHE A 156 -1.57 -1.07 -14.00
C PHE A 156 -2.16 -2.38 -14.53
N ILE A 157 -3.48 -2.48 -14.55
CA ILE A 157 -4.19 -3.69 -14.97
C ILE A 157 -4.71 -3.48 -16.40
N PRO A 158 -4.20 -4.23 -17.39
CA PRO A 158 -4.65 -4.11 -18.77
C PRO A 158 -6.09 -4.56 -18.90
N GLY A 159 -6.87 -3.78 -19.65
CA GLY A 159 -8.25 -4.09 -19.97
C GLY A 159 -8.40 -4.82 -21.29
N ILE A 160 -9.59 -4.71 -21.88
CA ILE A 160 -9.92 -5.26 -23.21
C ILE A 160 -10.25 -4.06 -24.11
N PRO A 161 -9.27 -3.50 -24.83
CA PRO A 161 -9.47 -2.31 -25.65
C PRO A 161 -10.50 -2.58 -26.74
N VAL A 162 -11.16 -1.53 -27.24
CA VAL A 162 -12.16 -1.54 -28.33
C VAL A 162 -13.51 -2.14 -27.95
N ILE A 163 -13.54 -3.27 -27.22
CA ILE A 163 -14.79 -3.96 -26.85
C ILE A 163 -15.29 -3.51 -25.47
N GLY A 164 -14.39 -3.16 -24.55
CA GLY A 164 -14.73 -2.83 -23.17
C GLY A 164 -13.97 -1.61 -22.64
N LEU A 165 -13.49 -1.73 -21.40
CA LEU A 165 -12.63 -0.74 -20.78
C LEU A 165 -11.18 -0.96 -21.21
N PRO A 166 -10.42 0.09 -21.59
CA PRO A 166 -9.02 -0.06 -22.00
C PRO A 166 -8.08 -0.46 -20.84
N THR A 167 -8.50 -0.21 -19.60
CA THR A 167 -7.80 -0.60 -18.37
C THR A 167 -8.81 -0.86 -17.25
N PHE A 168 -8.47 -1.79 -16.35
CA PHE A 168 -9.21 -1.98 -15.11
C PHE A 168 -8.71 -1.08 -13.96
N GLY A 169 -7.81 -0.15 -14.26
CA GLY A 169 -7.23 0.78 -13.30
C GLY A 169 -5.81 0.39 -12.89
N ALA A 170 -5.37 0.95 -11.77
CA ALA A 170 -4.10 0.66 -11.15
C ALA A 170 -4.30 0.32 -9.68
N LEU A 171 -3.32 -0.33 -9.07
CA LEU A 171 -3.31 -0.61 -7.63
C LEU A 171 -1.88 -0.48 -7.09
N ILE A 172 -1.73 0.14 -5.92
CA ILE A 172 -0.51 0.07 -5.14
C ILE A 172 -0.57 -1.06 -4.10
N GLN A 173 0.58 -1.69 -3.84
CA GLN A 173 0.73 -2.65 -2.77
C GLN A 173 1.39 -1.98 -1.56
N SER A 174 0.74 -2.02 -0.40
CA SER A 174 1.42 -1.66 0.85
C SER A 174 2.47 -2.72 1.21
N ARG A 175 3.67 -2.26 1.51
CA ARG A 175 4.79 -3.08 2.02
C ARG A 175 5.05 -2.84 3.51
N GLY A 176 4.24 -1.99 4.13
CA GLY A 176 4.25 -1.75 5.58
C GLY A 176 2.90 -2.05 6.20
N LEU A 177 2.89 -2.26 7.52
CA LEU A 177 1.70 -2.50 8.31
C LEU A 177 0.88 -1.22 8.47
N MET A 178 -0.44 -1.35 8.30
CA MET A 178 -1.39 -0.30 8.66
C MET A 178 -1.83 -0.53 10.11
N ILE A 179 -1.36 0.34 11.00
CA ILE A 179 -1.33 0.06 12.44
C ILE A 179 -2.69 0.34 13.12
N ASN A 180 -3.47 1.27 12.59
CA ASN A 180 -4.78 1.64 13.12
C ASN A 180 -5.79 1.94 11.99
N ARG A 181 -7.08 2.05 12.35
CA ARG A 181 -8.16 2.32 11.40
C ARG A 181 -8.07 3.72 10.77
N ASP A 182 -7.52 4.68 11.50
CA ASP A 182 -7.37 6.07 11.04
C ASP A 182 -6.42 6.12 9.83
N ILE A 183 -5.27 5.44 9.91
CA ILE A 183 -4.31 5.32 8.81
C ILE A 183 -4.93 4.56 7.61
N VAL A 184 -5.66 3.47 7.87
CA VAL A 184 -6.35 2.73 6.80
C VAL A 184 -7.35 3.64 6.08
N PHE A 185 -8.11 4.43 6.84
CA PHE A 185 -9.10 5.35 6.30
C PHE A 185 -8.46 6.45 5.47
N ASP A 186 -7.43 7.12 6.00
CA ASP A 186 -6.71 8.19 5.30
C ASP A 186 -6.12 7.71 3.98
N VAL A 187 -5.48 6.54 3.99
CA VAL A 187 -4.91 5.97 2.76
C VAL A 187 -6.00 5.57 1.79
N ALA A 188 -7.10 4.97 2.25
CA ALA A 188 -8.20 4.53 1.38
C ALA A 188 -8.93 5.70 0.69
N ILE A 189 -9.13 6.82 1.39
CA ILE A 189 -9.88 7.96 0.86
C ILE A 189 -9.01 8.92 0.02
N ALA A 190 -7.69 8.91 0.20
CA ALA A 190 -6.80 9.84 -0.47
C ALA A 190 -6.78 9.74 -2.00
N GLY A 191 -6.93 8.54 -2.56
CA GLY A 191 -6.99 8.36 -4.01
C GLY A 191 -8.26 8.96 -4.63
N PRO A 192 -9.46 8.62 -4.13
CA PRO A 192 -10.71 9.22 -4.60
C PRO A 192 -10.82 10.75 -4.43
N ILE A 193 -10.11 11.34 -3.47
CA ILE A 193 -10.15 12.79 -3.20
C ILE A 193 -9.18 13.60 -4.10
N ALA A 194 -8.12 12.97 -4.61
CA ALA A 194 -7.07 13.62 -5.38
C ALA A 194 -7.56 14.16 -6.73
#